data_AF-A0A4U1CLY5-F1
#
_entry.id   AF-A0A4U1CLY5-F1
#
_cell.length_a   1.000
_cell.length_b   1.000
_cell.length_c   1.000
_cell.angle_alpha   90.00
_cell.angle_beta   90.00
_cell.angle_gamma   90.00
#
_symmetry.space_group_name_H-M   'P 1'
#
loop_
_entity.id
_entity.type
_entity.pdbx_description
1 polymer ?
#
loop_
_entity_poly.entity_id
_entity_poly.type
_entity_poly.pdbx_seq_one_letter_code
_entity_poly.pdbx_strand_id
1 'polypeptide(L)'
;MKLKSILLILPLSFCFWVNNAKSQEIIGRDSIQVLKLEKERIKLTSKVNGLKLKIVDEQKAQEKWTQEIQERSEKSLNYAEKAKRNALDMSKDGATSDKEAKQIAKAAADSKKNADNMTKLHSKIEKSKDKVSELSTEIKKLELKLK
;
A
#
# COMPACT_ATOMS: atom_id res chain seq x y z
N MET A 1 1.58 -42.66 -59.19
CA MET A 1 0.25 -42.02 -59.14
C MET A 1 0.30 -40.74 -59.97
N LYS A 2 -0.42 -40.73 -61.10
CA LYS A 2 -0.71 -39.53 -61.92
C LYS A 2 -2.09 -39.03 -61.50
N LEU A 3 -2.31 -37.70 -61.49
CA LEU A 3 -3.40 -36.98 -62.17
C LEU A 3 -3.59 -35.55 -61.59
N LYS A 4 -3.45 -34.55 -62.49
CA LYS A 4 -4.29 -33.33 -62.68
C LYS A 4 -4.31 -32.32 -61.53
N SER A 5 -3.78 -31.09 -61.61
CA SER A 5 -3.94 -30.01 -62.61
C SER A 5 -5.40 -29.65 -62.93
N ILE A 6 -5.78 -28.40 -62.60
CA ILE A 6 -6.71 -27.46 -63.28
C ILE A 6 -7.92 -26.91 -62.47
N LEU A 7 -8.08 -25.57 -62.58
CA LEU A 7 -9.22 -24.65 -62.33
C LEU A 7 -9.55 -24.28 -60.85
N LEU A 8 -9.72 -23.02 -60.45
CA LEU A 8 -10.45 -21.94 -61.14
C LEU A 8 -9.88 -20.53 -60.81
N ILE A 9 -9.70 -19.73 -61.86
CA ILE A 9 -9.55 -18.28 -61.84
C ILE A 9 -10.95 -17.66 -61.91
N LEU A 10 -11.27 -16.71 -61.04
CA LEU A 10 -12.08 -15.53 -61.39
C LEU A 10 -11.81 -14.39 -60.38
N PRO A 11 -11.10 -13.33 -60.78
CA PRO A 11 -10.87 -12.15 -59.95
C PRO A 11 -12.05 -11.20 -60.16
N LEU A 12 -12.87 -10.98 -59.13
CA LEU A 12 -13.75 -9.81 -59.08
C LEU A 12 -13.03 -8.70 -58.33
N SER A 13 -12.23 -7.99 -59.11
CA SER A 13 -11.83 -6.61 -58.84
C SER A 13 -13.07 -5.78 -58.50
N PHE A 14 -13.29 -5.51 -57.22
CA PHE A 14 -13.89 -4.23 -56.84
C PHE A 14 -12.76 -3.34 -56.34
N CYS A 15 -12.33 -2.50 -57.28
CA CYS A 15 -11.55 -1.32 -57.06
C CYS A 15 -12.20 -0.47 -55.96
N PHE A 16 -11.76 -0.59 -54.71
CA PHE A 16 -11.89 0.50 -53.75
C PHE A 16 -10.65 1.38 -53.88
N TRP A 17 -10.64 2.15 -54.96
CA TRP A 17 -9.79 3.34 -55.06
C TRP A 17 -10.66 4.54 -55.43
N VAL A 18 -10.62 5.51 -54.52
CA VAL A 18 -10.91 6.94 -54.67
C VAL A 18 -12.38 7.38 -54.63
N ASN A 19 -12.86 7.62 -53.42
CA ASN A 19 -13.18 9.00 -53.04
C ASN A 19 -12.21 9.35 -51.90
N ASN A 20 -11.05 9.97 -52.14
CA ASN A 20 -10.88 11.44 -52.11
C ASN A 20 -12.08 12.28 -51.64
N ALA A 21 -12.75 11.86 -50.57
CA ALA A 21 -13.21 12.84 -49.62
C ALA A 21 -11.99 13.20 -48.77
N LYS A 22 -11.48 14.42 -48.95
CA LYS A 22 -10.78 15.11 -47.88
C LYS A 22 -11.68 15.03 -46.65
N SER A 23 -11.49 14.02 -45.82
CA SER A 23 -11.82 14.10 -44.41
C SER A 23 -10.82 15.09 -43.80
N GLN A 24 -10.96 16.37 -44.18
CA GLN A 24 -10.80 17.40 -43.18
C GLN A 24 -11.87 17.03 -42.16
N GLU A 25 -11.44 16.34 -41.09
CA GLU A 25 -12.19 16.34 -39.86
C GLU A 25 -12.43 17.81 -39.54
N ILE A 26 -13.59 18.31 -39.95
CA ILE A 26 -14.20 19.43 -39.25
C ILE A 26 -14.35 18.87 -37.86
N ILE A 27 -13.38 19.17 -37.00
CA ILE A 27 -13.45 18.82 -35.59
C ILE A 27 -14.73 19.50 -35.12
N GLY A 28 -15.82 18.74 -35.08
CA GLY A 28 -17.11 19.25 -34.68
C GLY A 28 -16.96 19.80 -33.28
N ARG A 29 -17.67 20.88 -32.95
CA ARG A 29 -17.73 21.37 -31.56
C ARG A 29 -18.04 20.24 -30.58
N ASP A 30 -18.79 19.23 -31.03
CA ASP A 30 -19.15 18.03 -30.27
C ASP A 30 -17.93 17.15 -29.96
N SER A 31 -17.05 16.90 -30.94
CA SER A 31 -15.79 16.17 -30.74
C SER A 31 -14.86 16.90 -29.76
N ILE A 32 -14.81 18.24 -29.81
CA ILE A 32 -14.02 19.05 -28.86
C ILE A 32 -14.59 18.95 -27.43
N GLN A 33 -15.92 18.95 -27.30
CA GLN A 33 -16.57 18.83 -25.99
C GLN A 33 -16.35 17.45 -25.38
N VAL A 34 -16.47 16.38 -26.18
CA VAL A 34 -16.16 15.01 -25.75
C VAL A 34 -14.72 14.92 -25.25
N LEU A 35 -13.75 15.44 -26.02
CA LEU A 35 -12.33 15.43 -25.61
C LEU A 35 -12.06 16.24 -24.33
N LYS A 36 -12.78 17.36 -24.11
CA LYS A 36 -12.69 18.13 -22.86
C LYS A 36 -13.19 17.32 -21.66
N LEU A 37 -14.34 16.66 -21.80
CA LEU A 37 -14.91 15.80 -20.77
C LEU A 37 -13.99 14.60 -20.47
N GLU A 38 -13.43 13.96 -21.50
CA GLU A 38 -12.47 12.88 -21.34
C GLU A 38 -11.20 13.34 -20.62
N LYS A 39 -10.67 14.52 -20.97
CA LYS A 39 -9.52 15.11 -20.28
C LYS A 39 -9.80 15.34 -18.79
N GLU A 40 -10.98 15.85 -18.45
CA GLU A 40 -11.38 16.03 -17.04
C GLU A 40 -11.54 14.69 -16.32
N ARG A 41 -12.16 13.70 -16.97
CA ARG A 41 -12.28 12.34 -16.44
C ARG A 41 -10.89 11.74 -16.16
N ILE A 42 -9.96 11.81 -17.11
CA ILE A 42 -8.59 11.30 -16.94
C ILE A 42 -7.89 12.00 -15.77
N LYS A 43 -8.04 13.32 -15.66
CA LYS A 43 -7.47 14.11 -14.55
C LYS A 43 -8.03 13.67 -13.19
N LEU A 44 -9.34 13.44 -13.09
CA LEU A 44 -9.98 12.96 -11.87
C LEU A 44 -9.56 11.53 -11.52
N THR A 45 -9.52 10.63 -12.51
CA THR A 45 -9.05 9.24 -12.32
C THR A 45 -7.60 9.20 -11.85
N SER A 46 -6.72 10.03 -12.43
CA SER A 46 -5.33 10.15 -12.00
C SER A 46 -5.22 10.60 -10.53
N LYS A 47 -6.02 11.59 -10.11
CA LYS A 47 -6.09 12.01 -8.70
C LYS A 47 -6.55 10.89 -7.79
N VAL A 48 -7.62 10.17 -8.15
CA VAL A 48 -8.13 9.03 -7.37
C VAL A 48 -7.05 7.96 -7.21
N ASN A 49 -6.34 7.61 -8.28
CA ASN A 49 -5.26 6.64 -8.23
C ASN A 49 -4.10 7.12 -7.34
N GLY A 50 -3.74 8.41 -7.40
CA GLY A 50 -2.74 8.99 -6.51
C GLY A 50 -3.13 8.90 -5.02
N LEU A 51 -4.41 9.12 -4.69
CA LEU A 51 -4.91 8.94 -3.32
C LEU A 51 -4.91 7.47 -2.89
N LYS A 52 -5.28 6.54 -3.79
CA LYS A 52 -5.23 5.09 -3.53
C LYS A 52 -3.80 4.63 -3.24
N LEU A 53 -2.81 5.13 -3.97
CA LEU A 53 -1.40 4.85 -3.70
C LEU A 53 -0.97 5.35 -2.32
N LYS A 54 -1.38 6.57 -1.92
CA LYS A 54 -1.10 7.07 -0.56
C LYS A 54 -1.70 6.19 0.54
N ILE A 55 -2.90 5.65 0.33
CA ILE A 55 -3.51 4.71 1.28
C ILE A 55 -2.64 3.45 1.41
N VAL A 56 -2.15 2.90 0.29
CA VAL A 56 -1.27 1.72 0.31
C VAL A 56 0.04 2.02 1.04
N ASP A 57 0.61 3.22 0.86
CA ASP A 57 1.84 3.61 1.56
C ASP A 57 1.62 3.73 3.09
N GLU A 58 0.49 4.30 3.51
CA GLU A 58 0.10 4.37 4.92
C GLU A 58 -0.14 2.96 5.51
N GLN A 59 -0.79 2.06 4.77
CA GLN A 59 -0.99 0.67 5.20
C GLN A 59 0.34 -0.08 5.37
N LYS A 60 1.28 0.07 4.44
CA LYS A 60 2.63 -0.50 4.58
C LYS A 60 3.36 0.06 5.80
N ALA A 61 3.20 1.35 6.09
CA ALA A 61 3.78 1.96 7.28
C ALA A 61 3.17 1.38 8.57
N GLN A 62 1.85 1.17 8.60
CA GLN A 62 1.15 0.53 9.71
C GLN A 62 1.65 -0.90 9.95
N GLU A 63 1.81 -1.70 8.89
CA GLU A 63 2.36 -3.05 8.97
C GLU A 63 3.77 -3.05 9.58
N LYS A 64 4.65 -2.15 9.10
CA LYS A 64 6.00 -2.00 9.63
C LYS A 64 5.99 -1.65 11.13
N TRP A 65 5.18 -0.67 11.54
CA TRP A 65 5.11 -0.30 12.95
C TRP A 65 4.52 -1.42 13.82
N THR A 66 3.59 -2.20 13.26
CA THR A 66 3.02 -3.37 13.95
C THR A 66 4.09 -4.45 14.17
N GLN A 67 4.91 -4.73 13.15
CA GLN A 67 6.05 -5.64 13.28
C GLN A 67 7.06 -5.13 14.33
N GLU A 68 7.39 -3.83 14.31
CA GLU A 68 8.28 -3.23 15.32
C GLU A 68 7.71 -3.33 16.75
N ILE A 69 6.38 -3.19 16.91
CA ILE A 69 5.71 -3.41 18.20
C ILE A 69 5.88 -4.87 18.65
N GLN A 70 5.67 -5.83 17.75
CA GLN A 70 5.81 -7.25 18.06
C GLN A 70 7.24 -7.60 18.49
N GLU A 71 8.25 -7.19 17.72
CA GLU A 71 9.66 -7.43 18.06
C GLU A 71 10.04 -6.84 19.43
N ARG A 72 9.52 -5.64 19.75
CA ARG A 72 9.78 -4.99 21.04
C ARG A 72 9.07 -5.70 22.19
N SER A 73 7.86 -6.20 21.95
CA SER A 73 7.12 -7.01 22.90
C SER A 73 7.90 -8.29 23.24
N GLU A 74 8.38 -9.01 22.22
CA GLU A 74 9.19 -10.22 22.39
C GLU A 74 10.50 -9.94 23.14
N LYS A 75 11.19 -8.84 22.83
CA LYS A 75 12.39 -8.40 23.58
C LYS A 75 12.06 -8.11 25.04
N SER A 76 10.93 -7.44 25.31
CA SER A 76 10.47 -7.14 26.67
C SER A 76 10.18 -8.41 27.46
N LEU A 77 9.49 -9.39 26.85
CA LEU A 77 9.24 -10.70 27.46
C LEU A 77 10.54 -11.42 27.79
N ASN A 78 11.50 -11.44 26.87
CA ASN A 78 12.81 -12.03 27.11
C ASN A 78 13.56 -11.36 28.28
N TYR A 79 13.47 -10.03 28.43
CA TYR A 79 14.03 -9.33 29.57
C TYR A 79 13.33 -9.68 30.88
N ALA A 80 12.00 -9.77 30.87
CA ALA A 80 11.21 -10.16 32.03
C ALA A 80 11.52 -11.60 32.48
N GLU A 81 11.64 -12.54 31.55
CA GLU A 81 12.02 -13.92 31.85
C GLU A 81 13.42 -14.02 32.46
N LYS A 82 14.40 -13.30 31.89
CA LYS A 82 15.77 -13.25 32.44
C LYS A 82 15.78 -12.66 33.85
N ALA A 83 15.06 -11.56 34.06
CA ALA A 83 14.94 -10.95 35.38
C ALA A 83 14.28 -11.90 36.40
N LYS A 84 13.24 -12.64 35.99
CA LYS A 84 12.59 -13.64 36.83
C LYS A 84 13.53 -14.79 37.20
N ARG A 85 14.30 -15.33 36.24
CA ARG A 85 15.30 -16.39 36.51
C ARG A 85 16.35 -15.90 37.50
N ASN A 86 16.96 -14.74 37.24
CA ASN A 86 17.95 -14.15 38.14
C ASN A 86 17.39 -13.93 39.56
N ALA A 87 16.14 -13.45 39.69
CA ALA A 87 15.51 -13.26 40.99
C ALA A 87 15.27 -14.58 41.74
N LEU A 88 14.91 -15.66 41.01
CA LEU A 88 14.74 -16.99 41.59
C LEU A 88 16.07 -17.60 42.03
N ASP A 89 17.13 -17.40 41.26
CA ASP A 89 18.47 -17.89 41.60
C ASP A 89 19.01 -17.16 42.86
N MET A 90 18.83 -15.84 42.96
CA MET A 90 19.12 -15.07 44.17
C MET A 90 18.39 -15.59 45.41
N SER A 91 17.12 -16.01 45.25
CA SER A 91 16.31 -16.55 46.35
C SER A 91 16.79 -17.94 46.80
N LYS A 92 17.46 -18.71 45.94
CA LYS A 92 17.93 -20.06 46.25
C LYS A 92 19.31 -20.06 46.90
N ASP A 93 20.21 -19.19 46.44
CA ASP A 93 21.60 -19.17 46.88
C ASP A 93 21.84 -18.29 48.12
N GLY A 94 20.81 -17.58 48.60
CA GLY A 94 20.83 -16.80 49.85
C GLY A 94 21.75 -15.56 49.84
N ALA A 95 22.59 -15.40 48.81
CA ALA A 95 23.44 -14.25 48.58
C ALA A 95 22.92 -13.44 47.37
N THR A 96 22.56 -12.19 47.60
CA THR A 96 22.30 -11.23 46.52
C THR A 96 23.64 -10.64 46.10
N SER A 97 24.15 -10.96 44.90
CA SER A 97 25.27 -10.19 44.38
C SER A 97 24.74 -8.86 43.84
N ASP A 98 25.47 -7.76 44.12
CA ASP A 98 25.17 -6.42 43.57
C ASP A 98 25.07 -6.44 42.03
N LYS A 99 25.70 -7.44 41.39
CA LYS A 99 25.64 -7.69 39.95
C LYS A 99 24.27 -8.20 39.48
N GLU A 100 23.64 -9.15 40.18
CA GLU A 100 22.30 -9.64 39.81
C GLU A 100 21.24 -8.55 39.98
N ALA A 101 21.29 -7.81 41.09
CA ALA A 101 20.37 -6.70 41.34
C ALA A 101 20.47 -5.63 40.23
N LYS A 102 21.69 -5.28 39.80
CA LYS A 102 21.93 -4.37 38.66
C LYS A 102 21.37 -4.91 37.33
N GLN A 103 21.46 -6.22 37.08
CA GLN A 103 20.91 -6.82 35.88
C GLN A 103 19.37 -6.78 35.85
N ILE A 104 18.73 -7.06 36.98
CA ILE A 104 17.26 -6.97 37.11
C ILE A 104 16.80 -5.52 36.90
N ALA A 105 17.46 -4.55 37.55
CA ALA A 105 17.16 -3.13 37.39
C ALA A 105 17.32 -2.67 35.92
N LYS A 106 18.37 -3.13 35.24
CA LYS A 106 18.59 -2.84 33.82
C LYS A 106 17.50 -3.45 32.94
N ALA A 107 17.12 -4.71 33.17
CA ALA A 107 16.05 -5.38 32.43
C ALA A 107 14.70 -4.64 32.59
N ALA A 108 14.39 -4.17 33.81
CA ALA A 108 13.20 -3.37 34.06
C ALA A 108 13.24 -2.02 33.32
N ALA A 109 14.38 -1.34 33.32
CA ALA A 109 14.57 -0.09 32.59
C ALA A 109 14.43 -0.27 31.06
N ASP A 110 15.03 -1.33 30.51
CA ASP A 110 14.93 -1.66 29.08
C ASP A 110 13.50 -2.04 28.68
N SER A 111 12.78 -2.79 29.54
CA SER A 111 11.37 -3.11 29.36
C SER A 111 10.49 -1.85 29.34
N LYS A 112 10.69 -0.93 30.28
CA LYS A 112 10.00 0.37 30.31
C LYS A 112 10.24 1.17 29.03
N LYS A 113 11.50 1.26 28.58
CA LYS A 113 11.86 1.95 27.34
C LYS A 113 11.19 1.32 26.12
N ASN A 114 11.06 -0.01 26.08
CA ASN A 114 10.34 -0.69 25.00
C ASN A 114 8.84 -0.39 25.04
N ALA A 115 8.22 -0.39 26.23
CA ALA A 115 6.81 -0.02 26.40
C ALA A 115 6.55 1.41 25.90
N ASP A 116 7.36 2.39 26.30
CA ASP A 116 7.22 3.78 25.85
C ASP A 116 7.32 3.91 24.32
N ASN A 117 8.22 3.13 23.69
CA ASN A 117 8.35 3.11 22.24
C ASN A 117 7.14 2.44 21.56
N MET A 118 6.61 1.36 22.13
CA MET A 118 5.39 0.71 21.63
C MET A 118 4.20 1.67 21.70
N THR A 119 4.05 2.43 22.78
CA THR A 119 3.00 3.47 22.89
C THR A 119 3.13 4.53 21.79
N LYS A 120 4.35 4.99 21.50
CA LYS A 120 4.60 5.95 20.40
C LYS A 120 4.26 5.35 19.02
N LEU A 121 4.60 4.09 18.78
CA LEU A 121 4.26 3.39 17.54
C LEU A 121 2.75 3.20 17.41
N HIS A 122 2.06 2.84 18.49
CA HIS A 122 0.61 2.73 18.50
C HIS A 122 -0.07 4.08 18.20
N SER A 123 0.45 5.19 18.74
CA SER A 123 -0.04 6.53 18.39
C SER A 123 0.16 6.87 16.91
N LYS A 124 1.27 6.45 16.29
CA LYS A 124 1.48 6.61 14.84
C LYS A 124 0.48 5.80 14.02
N ILE A 125 0.19 4.57 14.43
CA ILE A 125 -0.81 3.71 13.78
C ILE A 125 -2.18 4.38 13.81
N GLU A 126 -2.63 4.89 14.96
CA GLU A 126 -3.93 5.58 15.05
C GLU A 126 -4.00 6.81 14.14
N LYS A 127 -2.98 7.67 14.16
CA LYS A 127 -2.92 8.83 13.25
C LYS A 127 -2.96 8.43 11.77
N SER A 128 -2.31 7.32 11.42
CA SER A 128 -2.33 6.80 10.06
C SER A 128 -3.70 6.23 9.68
N LYS A 129 -4.41 5.58 10.60
CA LYS A 129 -5.81 5.15 10.39
C LYS A 129 -6.74 6.33 10.11
N ASP A 130 -6.62 7.41 10.88
CA ASP A 130 -7.39 8.64 10.66
C ASP A 130 -7.14 9.18 9.25
N LYS A 131 -5.87 9.27 8.86
CA LYS A 131 -5.48 9.72 7.52
C LYS A 131 -5.99 8.81 6.40
N VAL A 132 -5.97 7.49 6.58
CA VAL A 132 -6.57 6.54 5.62
C VAL A 132 -8.07 6.76 5.50
N SER A 133 -8.77 7.05 6.59
CA SER A 133 -10.20 7.37 6.59
C SER A 133 -10.51 8.68 5.84
N GLU A 134 -9.70 9.71 6.06
CA GLU A 134 -9.79 10.99 5.34
C GLU A 134 -9.58 10.79 3.83
N LEU A 135 -8.51 10.11 3.44
CA LEU A 135 -8.19 9.81 2.03
C LEU A 135 -9.30 8.98 1.37
N SER A 136 -9.86 8.00 2.09
CA SER A 136 -10.99 7.19 1.61
C SER A 136 -12.25 8.02 1.39
N THR A 137 -12.49 9.00 2.26
CA THR A 137 -13.61 9.94 2.12
C THR A 137 -13.42 10.86 0.93
N GLU A 138 -12.20 11.37 0.71
CA GLU A 138 -11.87 12.17 -0.47
C GLU A 138 -12.03 11.38 -1.77
N ILE A 139 -11.55 10.13 -1.81
CA ILE A 139 -11.73 9.22 -2.95
C ILE A 139 -13.22 9.06 -3.26
N LYS A 140 -14.07 8.77 -2.26
CA LYS A 140 -15.52 8.64 -2.47
C LYS A 140 -16.14 9.91 -3.08
N LYS A 141 -15.74 11.09 -2.60
CA LYS A 141 -16.19 12.39 -3.15
C LYS A 141 -15.76 12.58 -4.61
N LEU A 142 -14.55 12.16 -4.98
CA LEU A 142 -14.05 12.25 -6.36
C LEU A 142 -14.69 11.20 -7.27
N GLU A 143 -14.93 9.99 -6.79
CA GLU A 143 -15.62 8.93 -7.52
C GLU A 143 -17.08 9.30 -7.82
N LEU A 144 -17.75 10.07 -6.95
CA LEU A 144 -19.07 10.64 -7.25
C LEU A 144 -19.06 11.67 -8.38
N LYS A 145 -17.94 12.37 -8.60
CA LYS A 145 -17.80 13.31 -9.73
C LYS A 145 -17.44 12.63 -11.05
N LEU A 146 -17.05 11.36 -11.00
CA LEU A 146 -16.75 10.53 -12.16
C LEU A 146 -17.98 9.76 -12.67
N LYS A 147 -19.03 9.67 -11.86
CA LYS A 147 -20.35 9.12 -12.21
C LYS A 147 -21.19 10.19 -12.90
#